data_AF-A0A286TXX4-F1
#
_entry.id   AF-A0A286TXX4-F1
#
_cell.length_a   1.000
_cell.length_b   1.000
_cell.length_c   1.000
_cell.angle_alpha   90.00
_cell.angle_beta   90.00
_cell.angle_gamma   90.00
#
_symmetry.space_group_name_H-M   'P 1'
#
loop_
_entity.id
_entity.type
_entity.pdbx_description
1 polymer ?
#
loop_
_entity_poly.entity_id
_entity_poly.type
_entity_poly.pdbx_seq_one_letter_code
_entity_poly.pdbx_strand_id
1 'polypeptide(L)'
;GRSCGVGLNPAHVDDNTNCLLCGQCVKSCEHNNPDAEGRPNPGLFVRPWFKDIFALRPMSAAQTAFCLVVSGFVVYEVFTEWKVTKELLIWMPENTNMLLSTENTWSHGLIKSLTLFIVLPILVWLLPYGLFRLAGGKLSIAKYLCIFGTAFIPIMAAAHTVKALLKTTSRIPYWENAFTDPIGIESARGIINKSIQLAPLPVWRDPVITALSLVLICGGIAVSAVVIRKLTVTHVSQSWSRAWTLYLIPGIYGGAFAVMIIIWRLF
;
A
#
# COMPACT_ATOMS: atom_id res chain seq x y z
N GLY A 1 -28.20 -19.56 -18.91
CA GLY A 1 -28.01 -19.19 -17.49
C GLY A 1 -27.21 -17.91 -17.40
N ARG A 2 -27.29 -17.17 -16.29
CA ARG A 2 -26.41 -16.01 -16.07
C ARG A 2 -24.95 -16.48 -16.03
N SER A 3 -24.09 -15.95 -16.89
CA SER A 3 -22.67 -16.33 -16.95
C SER A 3 -21.83 -15.67 -15.85
N CYS A 4 -22.30 -14.60 -15.22
CA CYS A 4 -21.61 -13.92 -14.14
C CYS A 4 -22.15 -14.33 -12.76
N GLY A 5 -21.30 -14.94 -11.93
CA GLY A 5 -21.67 -15.40 -10.58
C GLY A 5 -22.05 -14.28 -9.60
N VAL A 6 -21.60 -13.05 -9.87
CA VAL A 6 -21.95 -11.84 -9.08
C VAL A 6 -23.02 -10.98 -9.76
N GLY A 7 -23.70 -11.49 -10.79
CA GLY A 7 -24.84 -10.83 -11.41
C GLY A 7 -24.52 -9.57 -12.24
N LEU A 8 -23.25 -9.31 -12.56
CA LEU A 8 -22.87 -8.26 -13.51
C LEU A 8 -23.30 -8.62 -14.94
N ASN A 9 -23.61 -7.60 -15.74
CA ASN A 9 -23.90 -7.75 -17.17
C ASN A 9 -22.66 -7.35 -17.98
N PRO A 10 -21.84 -8.29 -18.49
CA PRO A 10 -20.56 -7.99 -19.14
C PRO A 10 -20.64 -6.98 -20.28
N ALA A 11 -21.78 -6.86 -20.97
CA ALA A 11 -21.98 -5.88 -22.04
C ALA A 11 -22.05 -4.42 -21.57
N HIS A 12 -22.34 -4.20 -20.29
CA HIS A 12 -22.52 -2.86 -19.71
C HIS A 12 -21.55 -2.61 -18.54
N VAL A 13 -20.47 -3.40 -18.44
CA VAL A 13 -19.45 -3.20 -17.41
C VAL A 13 -18.44 -2.16 -17.90
N ASP A 14 -18.47 -0.98 -17.30
CA ASP A 14 -17.49 0.09 -17.50
C ASP A 14 -16.40 0.13 -16.42
N ASP A 15 -16.65 -0.51 -15.27
CA ASP A 15 -15.69 -0.71 -14.19
C ASP A 15 -15.73 -2.13 -13.60
N ASN A 16 -14.59 -2.61 -13.11
CA ASN A 16 -14.44 -3.97 -12.58
C ASN A 16 -14.46 -4.03 -11.04
N THR A 17 -14.94 -3.00 -10.35
CA THR A 17 -14.97 -2.89 -8.88
C THR A 17 -15.70 -4.07 -8.24
N ASN A 18 -16.78 -4.53 -8.89
CA ASN A 18 -17.60 -5.64 -8.43
C ASN A 18 -17.25 -6.97 -9.13
N CYS A 19 -16.26 -6.98 -10.02
CA CYS A 19 -15.88 -8.15 -10.79
C CYS A 19 -14.87 -9.00 -10.01
N LEU A 20 -15.17 -10.29 -9.83
CA LEU A 20 -14.26 -11.23 -9.14
C LEU A 20 -13.14 -11.79 -10.04
N LEU A 21 -13.04 -11.33 -11.28
CA LEU A 21 -12.08 -11.82 -12.28
C LEU A 21 -12.10 -13.35 -12.46
N CYS A 22 -13.25 -13.99 -12.24
CA CYS A 22 -13.38 -15.46 -12.25
C CYS A 22 -13.41 -16.09 -13.66
N GLY A 23 -13.42 -15.27 -14.73
CA GLY A 23 -13.38 -15.72 -16.12
C GLY A 23 -14.64 -16.42 -16.65
N GLN A 24 -15.70 -16.56 -15.84
CA GLN A 24 -16.92 -17.29 -16.27
C GLN A 24 -17.64 -16.61 -17.43
N CYS A 25 -17.61 -15.28 -17.50
CA CYS A 25 -18.14 -14.53 -18.64
C CYS A 25 -17.36 -14.80 -19.94
N VAL A 26 -16.03 -14.95 -19.85
CA VAL A 26 -15.17 -15.31 -21.00
C VAL A 26 -15.47 -16.73 -21.43
N LYS A 27 -15.52 -17.68 -20.48
CA LYS A 27 -15.81 -19.09 -20.75
C LYS A 27 -17.19 -19.31 -21.38
N SER A 28 -18.18 -18.55 -20.96
CA SER A 28 -19.56 -18.67 -21.45
C SER A 28 -19.79 -17.90 -22.76
N CYS A 29 -18.86 -17.05 -23.19
CA CYS A 29 -18.96 -16.32 -24.44
C CYS A 29 -18.31 -17.15 -25.55
N GLU A 30 -19.11 -17.73 -26.43
CA GLU A 30 -18.62 -18.55 -27.55
C GLU A 30 -17.77 -17.75 -28.56
N HIS A 31 -17.92 -16.42 -28.59
CA HIS A 31 -17.22 -15.53 -29.51
C HIS A 31 -16.86 -14.22 -28.80
N ASN A 32 -15.66 -14.16 -28.22
CA ASN A 32 -15.10 -12.89 -27.77
C ASN A 32 -14.75 -12.06 -29.01
N ASN A 33 -15.60 -11.10 -29.38
CA ASN A 33 -15.37 -10.24 -30.53
C ASN A 33 -15.47 -8.77 -30.10
N PRO A 34 -14.34 -8.11 -29.79
CA PRO A 34 -14.33 -6.80 -29.18
C PRO A 34 -14.88 -5.69 -30.08
N ASP A 35 -14.95 -5.93 -31.39
CA ASP A 35 -15.31 -4.92 -32.40
C ASP A 35 -16.79 -5.00 -32.85
N ALA A 36 -17.57 -5.94 -32.29
CA ALA A 36 -18.98 -6.12 -32.65
C ALA A 36 -19.90 -5.24 -31.78
N GLU A 37 -20.54 -4.25 -32.41
CA GLU A 37 -21.47 -3.33 -31.75
C GLU A 37 -22.65 -4.09 -31.10
N GLY A 38 -22.92 -3.82 -29.82
CA GLY A 38 -24.01 -4.45 -29.06
C GLY A 38 -23.71 -5.84 -28.48
N ARG A 39 -22.50 -6.39 -28.65
CA ARG A 39 -22.10 -7.66 -27.99
C ARG A 39 -21.37 -7.43 -26.67
N PRO A 40 -21.55 -8.33 -25.68
CA PRO A 40 -20.72 -8.33 -24.49
C PRO A 40 -19.27 -8.56 -24.89
N ASN A 41 -18.36 -7.72 -24.40
CA ASN A 41 -16.92 -7.84 -24.64
C ASN A 41 -16.19 -8.28 -23.35
N PRO A 42 -16.37 -9.53 -22.89
CA PRO A 42 -15.61 -10.06 -21.77
C PRO A 42 -14.17 -10.32 -22.22
N GLY A 43 -13.33 -9.29 -22.12
CA GLY A 43 -11.93 -9.32 -22.50
C GLY A 43 -10.99 -8.81 -21.42
N LEU A 44 -9.69 -9.04 -21.63
CA LEU A 44 -8.63 -8.38 -20.86
C LEU A 44 -8.25 -7.09 -21.60
N PHE A 45 -8.50 -5.95 -20.99
CA PHE A 45 -8.16 -4.64 -21.55
C PHE A 45 -7.02 -4.01 -20.80
N VAL A 46 -6.11 -3.38 -21.54
CA VAL A 46 -5.08 -2.53 -20.94
C VAL A 46 -5.77 -1.33 -20.32
N ARG A 47 -5.53 -1.13 -19.02
CA ARG A 47 -6.11 -0.04 -18.27
C ARG A 47 -5.08 1.07 -18.07
N PRO A 48 -5.44 2.35 -18.28
CA PRO A 48 -4.55 3.46 -17.98
C PRO A 48 -4.12 3.44 -16.50
N TRP A 49 -2.84 3.73 -16.27
CA TRP A 49 -2.29 3.87 -14.92
C TRP A 49 -3.10 4.89 -14.10
N PHE A 50 -3.39 4.54 -12.85
CA PHE A 50 -4.10 5.39 -11.89
C PHE A 50 -5.51 5.85 -12.32
N LYS A 51 -6.16 5.21 -13.31
CA LYS A 51 -7.52 5.58 -13.79
C LYS A 51 -8.52 5.73 -12.64
N ASP A 52 -8.56 4.78 -11.70
CA ASP A 52 -9.50 4.82 -10.57
C ASP A 52 -9.18 5.92 -9.56
N ILE A 53 -7.89 6.11 -9.28
CA ILE A 53 -7.42 7.14 -8.37
C ILE A 53 -7.77 8.53 -8.92
N PHE A 54 -7.64 8.74 -10.23
CA PHE A 54 -8.02 9.99 -10.89
C PHE A 54 -9.50 10.11 -11.22
N ALA A 55 -10.31 9.07 -11.00
CA ALA A 55 -11.77 9.18 -11.03
C ALA A 55 -12.33 9.90 -9.79
N LEU A 56 -11.51 10.10 -8.75
CA LEU A 56 -11.84 10.86 -7.53
C LEU A 56 -13.12 10.38 -6.83
N ARG A 57 -13.47 9.10 -6.99
CA ARG A 57 -14.64 8.51 -6.33
C ARG A 57 -14.32 8.34 -4.83
N PRO A 58 -15.17 8.86 -3.92
CA PRO A 58 -14.99 8.62 -2.50
C PRO A 58 -15.02 7.12 -2.18
N MET A 59 -14.19 6.69 -1.26
CA MET A 59 -14.22 5.32 -0.76
C MET A 59 -15.48 5.06 0.06
N SER A 60 -15.98 3.82 0.02
CA SER A 60 -16.96 3.35 0.99
C SER A 60 -16.35 3.32 2.40
N ALA A 61 -17.20 3.26 3.44
CA ALA A 61 -16.73 3.13 4.81
C ALA A 61 -15.88 1.86 5.01
N ALA A 62 -16.26 0.75 4.38
CA ALA A 62 -15.51 -0.50 4.42
C ALA A 62 -14.13 -0.39 3.74
N GLN A 63 -14.08 0.24 2.55
CA GLN A 63 -12.81 0.50 1.85
C GLN A 63 -11.89 1.42 2.66
N THR A 64 -12.47 2.43 3.31
CA THR A 64 -11.74 3.37 4.16
C THR A 64 -11.16 2.67 5.39
N ALA A 65 -11.95 1.86 6.08
CA ALA A 65 -11.50 1.07 7.22
C ALA A 65 -10.39 0.09 6.82
N PHE A 66 -10.54 -0.59 5.68
CA PHE A 66 -9.51 -1.47 5.14
C PHE A 66 -8.21 -0.70 4.83
N CYS A 67 -8.29 0.40 4.10
CA CYS A 67 -7.11 1.20 3.76
C CYS A 67 -6.40 1.75 5.00
N LEU A 68 -7.16 2.18 6.02
CA LEU A 68 -6.61 2.63 7.29
C LEU A 68 -5.76 1.54 7.96
N VAL A 69 -6.31 0.33 8.09
CA VAL A 69 -5.59 -0.82 8.69
C VAL A 69 -4.36 -1.19 7.86
N VAL A 70 -4.52 -1.32 6.54
CA VAL A 70 -3.41 -1.64 5.63
C VAL A 70 -2.31 -0.57 5.68
N SER A 71 -2.66 0.71 5.89
CA SER A 71 -1.66 1.77 6.03
C SER A 71 -0.74 1.58 7.24
N GLY A 72 -1.27 1.00 8.33
CA GLY A 72 -0.46 0.58 9.48
C GLY A 72 0.42 -0.63 9.18
N PHE A 73 -0.11 -1.61 8.43
CA PHE A 73 0.68 -2.76 7.96
C PHE A 73 1.86 -2.33 7.10
N VAL A 74 1.65 -1.43 6.13
CA VAL A 74 2.72 -0.89 5.28
C VAL A 74 3.80 -0.23 6.11
N VAL A 75 3.41 0.63 7.06
CA VAL A 75 4.38 1.30 7.96
C VAL A 75 5.18 0.25 8.71
N TYR A 76 4.51 -0.73 9.33
CA TYR A 76 5.19 -1.81 10.05
C TYR A 76 6.15 -2.62 9.17
N GLU A 77 5.69 -3.08 8.00
CA GLU A 77 6.51 -3.92 7.13
C GLU A 77 7.76 -3.21 6.60
N VAL A 78 7.67 -1.92 6.29
CA VAL A 78 8.80 -1.18 5.71
C VAL A 78 9.70 -0.62 6.82
N PHE A 79 9.14 -0.04 7.89
CA PHE A 79 9.94 0.58 8.96
C PHE A 79 10.66 -0.46 9.82
N THR A 80 10.24 -1.73 9.81
CA THR A 80 10.96 -2.78 10.53
C THR A 80 12.20 -3.31 9.82
N GLU A 81 12.44 -2.90 8.56
CA GLU A 81 13.66 -3.26 7.81
C GLU A 81 14.92 -2.60 8.38
N TRP A 82 14.78 -1.38 8.88
CA TRP A 82 15.88 -0.67 9.53
C TRP A 82 15.76 -0.74 11.04
N LYS A 83 16.87 -1.11 11.72
CA LYS A 83 16.90 -1.33 13.18
C LYS A 83 16.40 -0.11 13.97
N VAL A 84 16.81 1.10 13.59
CA VAL A 84 16.44 2.34 14.30
C VAL A 84 14.93 2.60 14.21
N THR A 85 14.35 2.52 13.02
CA THR A 85 12.90 2.70 12.86
C THR A 85 12.10 1.55 13.43
N LYS A 86 12.64 0.33 13.45
CA LYS A 86 12.04 -0.80 14.16
C LYS A 86 11.91 -0.50 15.65
N GLU A 87 12.99 -0.09 16.29
CA GLU A 87 13.02 0.27 17.71
C GLU A 87 12.05 1.43 18.01
N LEU A 88 12.06 2.48 17.18
CA LEU A 88 11.11 3.59 17.31
C LEU A 88 9.65 3.13 17.18
N LEU A 89 9.35 2.25 16.23
CA LEU A 89 8.00 1.79 15.97
C LEU A 89 7.47 0.88 17.09
N ILE A 90 8.32 0.02 17.66
CA ILE A 90 7.93 -0.88 18.77
C ILE A 90 7.95 -0.19 20.14
N TRP A 91 8.65 0.95 20.27
CA TRP A 91 8.71 1.72 21.51
C TRP A 91 7.31 2.10 22.03
N MET A 92 6.41 2.55 21.15
CA MET A 92 5.05 2.94 21.53
C MET A 92 4.23 1.77 22.13
N PRO A 93 4.08 0.62 21.45
CA PRO A 93 3.36 -0.51 22.04
C PRO A 93 4.05 -1.09 23.28
N GLU A 94 5.38 -1.11 23.35
CA GLU A 94 6.10 -1.63 24.52
C GLU A 94 5.86 -0.78 25.77
N ASN A 95 5.91 0.54 25.65
CA ASN A 95 5.58 1.43 26.79
C ASN A 95 4.12 1.35 27.19
N THR A 96 3.21 1.17 26.23
CA THR A 96 1.79 1.00 26.53
C THR A 96 1.55 -0.30 27.32
N ASN A 97 2.22 -1.39 26.93
CA ASN A 97 2.17 -2.66 27.66
C ASN A 97 2.75 -2.55 29.07
N MET A 98 3.87 -1.84 29.23
CA MET A 98 4.48 -1.59 30.53
C MET A 98 3.56 -0.77 31.44
N LEU A 99 2.90 0.26 30.91
CA LEU A 99 1.97 1.10 31.67
C LEU A 99 0.72 0.33 32.11
N LEU A 100 0.25 -0.62 31.30
CA LEU A 100 -0.93 -1.44 31.58
C LEU A 100 -0.60 -2.69 32.41
N SER A 101 0.66 -2.89 32.80
CA SER A 101 1.15 -4.04 33.58
C SER A 101 0.68 -5.39 33.03
N THR A 102 0.68 -5.56 31.70
CA THR A 102 0.18 -6.80 31.10
C THR A 102 1.23 -7.90 31.18
N GLU A 103 1.04 -8.86 32.09
CA GLU A 103 1.97 -9.99 32.28
C GLU A 103 1.74 -11.15 31.28
N ASN A 104 0.56 -11.17 30.63
CA ASN A 104 0.12 -12.23 29.73
C ASN A 104 0.52 -11.95 28.26
N THR A 105 1.15 -12.94 27.60
CA THR A 105 1.57 -12.91 26.18
C THR A 105 0.45 -12.52 25.20
N TRP A 106 -0.78 -12.99 25.42
CA TRP A 106 -1.96 -12.67 24.61
C TRP A 106 -2.30 -11.17 24.70
N SER A 107 -2.38 -10.63 25.92
CA SER A 107 -2.67 -9.21 26.14
C SER A 107 -1.58 -8.33 25.53
N HIS A 108 -0.32 -8.71 25.72
CA HIS A 108 0.83 -8.03 25.14
C HIS A 108 0.77 -8.00 23.60
N GLY A 109 0.44 -9.15 22.98
CA GLY A 109 0.29 -9.26 21.52
C GLY A 109 -0.90 -8.47 20.98
N LEU A 110 -2.02 -8.45 21.70
CA LEU A 110 -3.22 -7.69 21.32
C LEU A 110 -2.97 -6.19 21.36
N ILE A 111 -2.40 -5.66 22.46
CA ILE A 111 -2.06 -4.25 22.59
C ILE A 111 -1.07 -3.84 21.50
N LYS A 112 -0.03 -4.65 21.27
CA LYS A 112 0.94 -4.40 20.20
C LYS A 112 0.26 -4.28 18.84
N SER A 113 -0.65 -5.21 18.53
CA SER A 113 -1.36 -5.23 17.25
C SER A 113 -2.33 -4.06 17.11
N LEU A 114 -3.12 -3.74 18.14
CA LEU A 114 -4.05 -2.62 18.14
C LEU A 114 -3.31 -1.28 18.01
N THR A 115 -2.20 -1.11 18.74
CA THR A 115 -1.40 0.11 18.68
C THR A 115 -0.82 0.32 17.28
N LEU A 116 -0.21 -0.71 16.68
CA LEU A 116 0.45 -0.60 15.39
C LEU A 116 -0.52 -0.51 14.20
N PHE A 117 -1.60 -1.29 14.21
CA PHE A 117 -2.47 -1.43 13.03
C PHE A 117 -3.77 -0.61 13.12
N ILE A 118 -4.11 -0.07 14.30
CA ILE A 118 -5.31 0.75 14.49
C ILE A 118 -4.94 2.14 14.99
N VAL A 119 -4.30 2.26 16.16
CA VAL A 119 -4.05 3.57 16.81
C VAL A 119 -3.10 4.42 15.99
N LEU A 120 -1.92 3.88 15.63
CA LEU A 120 -0.92 4.60 14.85
C LEU A 120 -1.46 5.13 13.50
N PRO A 121 -2.09 4.31 12.64
CA PRO A 121 -2.63 4.84 11.38
C PRO A 121 -3.76 5.85 11.61
N ILE A 122 -4.61 5.69 12.64
CA ILE A 122 -5.61 6.70 13.00
C ILE A 122 -4.94 8.04 13.31
N LEU A 123 -3.90 8.05 14.14
CA LEU A 123 -3.17 9.27 14.50
C LEU A 123 -2.57 9.94 13.27
N VAL A 124 -1.94 9.16 12.39
CA VAL A 124 -1.33 9.67 11.15
C VAL A 124 -2.39 10.24 10.19
N TRP A 125 -3.52 9.55 10.01
CA TRP A 125 -4.59 10.01 9.11
C TRP A 125 -5.34 11.23 9.64
N LEU A 126 -5.52 11.30 10.96
CA LEU A 126 -6.24 12.41 11.61
C LEU A 126 -5.38 13.65 11.81
N LEU A 127 -4.05 13.56 11.80
CA LEU A 127 -3.19 14.73 11.99
C LEU A 127 -3.41 15.83 10.92
N PRO A 128 -3.40 15.53 9.60
CA PRO A 128 -3.73 16.53 8.58
C PRO A 128 -5.15 17.08 8.72
N TYR A 129 -6.12 16.22 9.09
CA TYR A 129 -7.50 16.63 9.33
C TYR A 129 -7.65 17.57 10.53
N GLY A 130 -6.98 17.26 11.64
CA GLY A 130 -6.98 18.09 12.83
C GLY A 130 -6.46 19.50 12.52
N LEU A 131 -5.34 19.60 11.81
CA LEU A 131 -4.78 20.87 11.36
C LEU A 131 -5.70 21.61 10.36
N PHE A 132 -6.33 20.87 9.43
CA PHE A 132 -7.34 21.43 8.53
C PHE A 132 -8.55 22.02 9.30
N ARG A 133 -9.02 21.34 10.34
CA ARG A 133 -10.12 21.81 11.19
C ARG A 133 -9.72 23.04 12.00
N LEU A 134 -8.51 23.06 12.57
CA LEU A 134 -7.96 24.21 13.28
C LEU A 134 -7.78 25.43 12.36
N ALA A 135 -7.47 25.22 11.08
CA ALA A 135 -7.41 26.27 10.05
C ALA A 135 -8.79 26.76 9.57
N GLY A 136 -9.90 26.30 10.18
CA GLY A 136 -11.26 26.71 9.84
C GLY A 136 -11.94 25.89 8.73
N GLY A 137 -11.37 24.74 8.36
CA GLY A 137 -11.95 23.81 7.40
C GLY A 137 -13.30 23.25 7.86
N LYS A 138 -14.29 23.12 6.97
CA LYS A 138 -15.68 22.73 7.30
C LYS A 138 -16.05 21.28 6.95
N LEU A 139 -15.10 20.48 6.47
CA LEU A 139 -15.35 19.07 6.11
C LEU A 139 -15.57 18.22 7.36
N SER A 140 -16.55 17.31 7.35
CA SER A 140 -16.74 16.34 8.44
C SER A 140 -15.67 15.25 8.39
N ILE A 141 -15.37 14.64 9.53
CA ILE A 141 -14.35 13.59 9.64
C ILE A 141 -14.63 12.40 8.72
N ALA A 142 -15.88 11.93 8.67
CA ALA A 142 -16.27 10.82 7.81
C ALA A 142 -16.06 11.15 6.32
N LYS A 143 -16.44 12.37 5.88
CA LYS A 143 -16.20 12.81 4.51
C LYS A 143 -14.71 12.96 4.22
N TYR A 144 -13.94 13.49 5.16
CA TYR A 144 -12.49 13.57 5.02
C TYR A 144 -11.88 12.18 4.81
N LEU A 145 -12.18 11.22 5.68
CA LEU A 145 -11.61 9.87 5.61
C LEU A 145 -11.98 9.17 4.29
N CYS A 146 -13.24 9.23 3.87
CA CYS A 146 -13.69 8.60 2.62
C CYS A 146 -13.12 9.27 1.36
N ILE A 147 -12.98 10.60 1.34
CA ILE A 147 -12.52 11.35 0.17
C ILE A 147 -11.00 11.33 0.10
N PHE A 148 -10.33 11.80 1.16
CA PHE A 148 -8.88 12.00 1.20
C PHE A 148 -8.11 10.74 1.55
N GLY A 149 -8.76 9.68 2.06
CA GLY A 149 -8.13 8.37 2.22
C GLY A 149 -7.59 7.79 0.91
N THR A 150 -8.18 8.14 -0.23
CA THR A 150 -7.68 7.75 -1.57
C THR A 150 -6.27 8.27 -1.86
N ALA A 151 -5.87 9.38 -1.24
CA ALA A 151 -4.55 9.98 -1.44
C ALA A 151 -3.42 9.21 -0.72
N PHE A 152 -3.74 8.33 0.23
CA PHE A 152 -2.75 7.45 0.86
C PHE A 152 -2.37 6.27 -0.04
N ILE A 153 -3.28 5.83 -0.91
CA ILE A 153 -3.13 4.62 -1.74
C ILE A 153 -1.87 4.66 -2.62
N PRO A 154 -1.55 5.75 -3.36
CA PRO A 154 -0.34 5.79 -4.19
C PRO A 154 0.95 5.62 -3.39
N ILE A 155 1.01 6.18 -2.17
CA ILE A 155 2.18 6.09 -1.29
C ILE A 155 2.30 4.67 -0.72
N MET A 156 1.18 4.09 -0.25
CA MET A 156 1.14 2.71 0.25
C MET A 156 1.56 1.70 -0.83
N ALA A 157 1.06 1.88 -2.06
CA ALA A 157 1.41 1.04 -3.20
C ALA A 157 2.92 1.16 -3.53
N ALA A 158 3.46 2.37 -3.53
CA ALA A 158 4.89 2.59 -3.73
C ALA A 158 5.73 1.90 -2.63
N ALA A 159 5.34 2.05 -1.37
CA ALA A 159 6.04 1.45 -0.23
C ALA A 159 6.01 -0.09 -0.25
N HIS A 160 4.87 -0.71 -0.59
CA HIS A 160 4.81 -2.16 -0.83
C HIS A 160 5.69 -2.59 -2.01
N THR A 161 5.73 -1.80 -3.08
CA THR A 161 6.58 -2.09 -4.24
C THR A 161 8.07 -2.04 -3.85
N VAL A 162 8.48 -1.07 -3.02
CA VAL A 162 9.83 -1.01 -2.45
C VAL A 162 10.14 -2.25 -1.61
N LYS A 163 9.23 -2.66 -0.73
CA LYS A 163 9.38 -3.88 0.08
C LYS A 163 9.52 -5.13 -0.80
N ALA A 164 8.69 -5.25 -1.83
CA ALA A 164 8.74 -6.36 -2.78
C ALA A 164 10.07 -6.35 -3.55
N LEU A 165 10.55 -5.19 -3.98
CA LEU A 165 11.85 -5.05 -4.64
C LEU A 165 12.99 -5.55 -3.74
N LEU A 166 13.05 -5.11 -2.48
CA LEU A 166 14.05 -5.54 -1.50
C LEU A 166 13.98 -7.05 -1.23
N LYS A 167 12.77 -7.58 -1.05
CA LYS A 167 12.56 -9.00 -0.78
C LYS A 167 12.92 -9.87 -1.99
N THR A 168 12.53 -9.48 -3.20
CA THR A 168 12.83 -10.27 -4.41
C THR A 168 14.33 -10.26 -4.70
N THR A 169 14.97 -9.10 -4.60
CA THR A 169 16.41 -8.97 -4.88
C THR A 169 17.30 -9.69 -3.87
N SER A 170 16.92 -9.71 -2.58
CA SER A 170 17.64 -10.50 -1.57
C SER A 170 17.52 -12.02 -1.77
N ARG A 171 16.56 -12.49 -2.59
CA ARG A 171 16.33 -13.91 -2.86
C ARG A 171 17.02 -14.44 -4.12
N ILE A 172 17.63 -13.56 -4.91
CA ILE A 172 18.36 -13.95 -6.14
C ILE A 172 19.38 -15.09 -5.90
N PRO A 173 20.19 -15.10 -4.82
CA PRO A 173 21.18 -16.17 -4.61
C PRO A 173 20.58 -17.56 -4.39
N TYR A 174 19.28 -17.66 -4.14
CA TYR A 174 18.57 -18.91 -3.90
C TYR A 174 17.92 -19.49 -5.16
N TRP A 175 17.89 -18.75 -6.27
CA TRP A 175 17.13 -19.15 -7.45
C TRP A 175 17.62 -20.46 -8.05
N GLU A 176 18.93 -20.65 -8.18
CA GLU A 176 19.51 -21.90 -8.69
C GLU A 176 19.04 -23.10 -7.86
N ASN A 177 19.17 -23.01 -6.54
CA ASN A 177 18.74 -24.03 -5.59
C ASN A 177 17.23 -24.29 -5.63
N ALA A 178 16.42 -23.26 -5.87
CA ALA A 178 14.97 -23.39 -5.96
C ALA A 178 14.53 -24.17 -7.21
N PHE A 179 15.32 -24.13 -8.30
CA PHE A 179 15.03 -24.91 -9.51
C PHE A 179 15.60 -26.33 -9.46
N THR A 180 16.76 -26.53 -8.83
CA THR A 180 17.41 -27.84 -8.73
C THR A 180 16.84 -28.73 -7.62
N ASP A 181 16.37 -28.12 -6.53
CA ASP A 181 15.70 -28.80 -5.41
C ASP A 181 14.39 -28.07 -5.06
N PRO A 182 13.28 -28.33 -5.80
CA PRO A 182 12.00 -27.66 -5.58
C PRO A 182 11.37 -27.92 -4.21
N ILE A 183 11.73 -29.03 -3.55
CA ILE A 183 11.28 -29.34 -2.18
C ILE A 183 12.14 -28.57 -1.17
N GLY A 184 13.41 -28.32 -1.49
CA GLY A 184 14.32 -27.45 -0.76
C GLY A 184 15.00 -28.10 0.45
N ILE A 185 14.84 -29.41 0.66
CA ILE A 185 15.38 -30.12 1.82
C ILE A 185 16.91 -30.21 1.74
N GLU A 186 17.44 -30.62 0.59
CA GLU A 186 18.88 -30.83 0.42
C GLU A 186 19.61 -29.50 0.31
N SER A 187 19.02 -28.53 -0.40
CA SER A 187 19.54 -27.17 -0.47
C SER A 187 19.58 -26.50 0.91
N ALA A 188 18.52 -26.63 1.71
CA ALA A 188 18.48 -26.06 3.06
C ALA A 188 19.53 -26.70 3.98
N ARG A 189 19.64 -28.04 3.98
CA ARG A 189 20.68 -28.75 4.73
C ARG A 189 22.08 -28.34 4.31
N GLY A 190 22.32 -28.22 3.00
CA GLY A 190 23.61 -27.82 2.46
C GLY A 190 24.01 -26.40 2.85
N ILE A 191 23.05 -25.46 2.87
CA ILE A 191 23.28 -24.08 3.36
C ILE A 191 23.61 -24.08 4.86
N ILE A 192 22.84 -24.81 5.68
CA ILE A 192 23.04 -24.90 7.13
C ILE A 192 24.41 -25.51 7.45
N ASN A 193 24.77 -26.58 6.76
CA ASN A 193 26.03 -27.29 6.94
C ASN A 193 27.21 -26.63 6.21
N LYS A 194 26.99 -25.49 5.53
CA LYS A 194 27.97 -24.71 4.76
C LYS A 194 28.62 -25.48 3.60
N SER A 195 28.01 -26.58 3.13
CA SER A 195 28.43 -27.28 1.91
C SER A 195 27.96 -26.55 0.65
N ILE A 196 26.88 -25.78 0.74
CA ILE A 196 26.42 -24.87 -0.31
C ILE A 196 26.71 -23.43 0.15
N GLN A 197 27.57 -22.73 -0.59
CA GLN A 197 27.81 -21.31 -0.39
C GLN A 197 26.98 -20.50 -1.38
N LEU A 198 26.18 -19.57 -0.87
CA LEU A 198 25.37 -18.69 -1.70
C LEU A 198 26.29 -17.68 -2.42
N ALA A 199 26.04 -17.47 -3.70
CA ALA A 199 26.77 -16.48 -4.48
C ALA A 199 26.60 -15.08 -3.84
N PRO A 200 27.69 -14.31 -3.65
CA PRO A 200 27.58 -12.95 -3.18
C PRO A 200 26.82 -12.12 -4.21
N LEU A 201 25.98 -11.21 -3.71
CA LEU A 201 25.25 -10.30 -4.57
C LEU A 201 26.17 -9.21 -5.13
N PRO A 202 25.98 -8.75 -6.38
CA PRO A 202 26.84 -7.74 -6.98
C PRO A 202 26.81 -6.41 -6.21
N VAL A 203 27.95 -5.73 -6.12
CA VAL A 203 28.09 -4.45 -5.37
C VAL A 203 27.19 -3.34 -5.93
N TRP A 204 26.96 -3.31 -7.24
CA TRP A 204 26.09 -2.32 -7.88
C TRP A 204 24.60 -2.48 -7.55
N ARG A 205 24.19 -3.64 -7.02
CA ARG A 205 22.79 -3.95 -6.71
C ARG A 205 22.21 -2.98 -5.69
N ASP A 206 22.97 -2.65 -4.66
CA ASP A 206 22.51 -1.80 -3.58
C ASP A 206 22.20 -0.36 -4.01
N PRO A 207 23.11 0.38 -4.70
CA PRO A 207 22.79 1.72 -5.18
C PRO A 207 21.64 1.72 -6.21
N VAL A 208 21.53 0.70 -7.06
CA VAL A 208 20.41 0.56 -8.00
C VAL A 208 19.08 0.41 -7.28
N ILE A 209 19.00 -0.47 -6.27
CA ILE A 209 17.77 -0.62 -5.49
C ILE A 209 17.44 0.66 -4.73
N THR A 210 18.44 1.41 -4.24
CA THR A 210 18.20 2.69 -3.55
C THR A 210 17.58 3.69 -4.50
N ALA A 211 18.17 3.87 -5.69
CA ALA A 211 17.66 4.77 -6.71
C ALA A 211 16.22 4.39 -7.13
N LEU A 212 15.97 3.11 -7.41
CA LEU A 212 14.62 2.64 -7.75
C LEU A 212 13.63 2.87 -6.62
N SER A 213 14.04 2.65 -5.37
CA SER A 213 13.15 2.82 -4.22
C SER A 213 12.77 4.28 -4.00
N LEU A 214 13.73 5.20 -4.19
CA LEU A 214 13.48 6.64 -4.15
C LEU A 214 12.57 7.09 -5.29
N VAL A 215 12.80 6.62 -6.52
CA VAL A 215 11.92 6.92 -7.67
C VAL A 215 10.49 6.46 -7.40
N LEU A 216 10.31 5.25 -6.87
CA LEU A 216 8.98 4.72 -6.54
C LEU A 216 8.27 5.57 -5.48
N ILE A 217 8.94 5.89 -4.37
CA ILE A 217 8.34 6.70 -3.30
C ILE A 217 8.07 8.14 -3.77
N CYS A 218 9.01 8.78 -4.47
CA CYS A 218 8.81 10.11 -5.05
C CYS A 218 7.64 10.12 -6.04
N GLY A 219 7.51 9.07 -6.87
CA GLY A 219 6.37 8.87 -7.76
C GLY A 219 5.05 8.76 -6.99
N GLY A 220 5.01 7.95 -5.93
CA GLY A 220 3.83 7.81 -5.06
C GLY A 220 3.43 9.14 -4.39
N ILE A 221 4.41 9.90 -3.90
CA ILE A 221 4.22 11.25 -3.32
C ILE A 221 3.67 12.21 -4.37
N ALA A 222 4.26 12.24 -5.57
CA ALA A 222 3.84 13.14 -6.64
C ALA A 222 2.40 12.85 -7.09
N VAL A 223 2.06 11.57 -7.30
CA VAL A 223 0.68 11.15 -7.64
C VAL A 223 -0.27 11.53 -6.51
N SER A 224 0.08 11.25 -5.25
CA SER A 224 -0.73 11.63 -4.09
C SER A 224 -0.96 13.15 -4.02
N ALA A 225 0.06 13.97 -4.25
CA ALA A 225 -0.07 15.43 -4.29
C ALA A 225 -0.99 15.91 -5.41
N VAL A 226 -0.93 15.30 -6.60
CA VAL A 226 -1.85 15.59 -7.71
C VAL A 226 -3.30 15.21 -7.34
N VAL A 227 -3.49 14.08 -6.66
CA VAL A 227 -4.80 13.64 -6.17
C VAL A 227 -5.35 14.62 -5.14
N ILE A 228 -4.54 15.01 -4.13
CA ILE A 228 -4.94 16.03 -3.13
C ILE A 228 -5.37 17.32 -3.82
N ARG A 229 -4.60 17.80 -4.80
CA ARG A 229 -4.96 19.01 -5.57
C ARG A 229 -6.33 18.87 -6.22
N LYS A 230 -6.57 17.76 -6.93
CA LYS A 230 -7.83 17.49 -7.61
C LYS A 230 -9.00 17.36 -6.62
N LEU A 231 -8.82 16.59 -5.54
CA LEU A 231 -9.84 16.42 -4.49
C LEU A 231 -10.19 17.73 -3.80
N THR A 232 -9.19 18.58 -3.54
CA THR A 232 -9.40 19.90 -2.94
C THR A 232 -10.26 20.77 -3.84
N VAL A 233 -9.93 20.87 -5.14
CA VAL A 233 -10.73 21.65 -6.10
C VAL A 233 -12.17 21.13 -6.19
N THR A 234 -12.37 19.82 -6.17
CA THR A 234 -13.71 19.21 -6.31
C THR A 234 -14.56 19.28 -5.04
N HIS A 235 -13.96 19.10 -3.86
CA HIS A 235 -14.71 18.88 -2.60
C HIS A 235 -14.52 19.97 -1.54
N VAL A 236 -13.58 20.88 -1.72
CA VAL A 236 -13.25 21.93 -0.75
C VAL A 236 -13.33 23.30 -1.43
N SER A 237 -14.47 23.97 -1.28
CA SER A 237 -14.70 25.33 -1.84
C SER A 237 -13.98 26.46 -1.08
N GLN A 238 -12.96 26.14 -0.28
CA GLN A 238 -12.32 27.10 0.63
C GLN A 238 -11.01 27.67 0.06
N SER A 239 -10.58 28.79 0.64
CA SER A 239 -9.28 29.42 0.36
C SER A 239 -8.12 28.41 0.39
N TRP A 240 -7.20 28.53 -0.58
CA TRP A 240 -5.98 27.74 -0.68
C TRP A 240 -5.17 27.70 0.64
N SER A 241 -5.18 28.81 1.37
CA SER A 241 -4.51 28.96 2.68
C SER A 241 -5.06 28.05 3.78
N ARG A 242 -6.21 27.39 3.57
CA ARG A 242 -6.77 26.40 4.51
C ARG A 242 -6.56 24.97 4.04
N ALA A 243 -6.48 24.77 2.73
CA ALA A 243 -6.34 23.44 2.13
C ALA A 243 -4.89 22.92 2.12
N TRP A 244 -3.88 23.77 2.33
CA TRP A 244 -2.48 23.35 2.33
C TRP A 244 -2.19 22.25 3.37
N THR A 245 -2.90 22.23 4.50
CA THR A 245 -2.73 21.21 5.54
C THR A 245 -3.03 19.80 5.03
N LEU A 246 -3.86 19.66 3.98
CA LEU A 246 -4.15 18.37 3.35
C LEU A 246 -2.94 17.83 2.57
N TYR A 247 -2.00 18.68 2.15
CA TYR A 247 -0.73 18.24 1.56
C TYR A 247 0.24 17.66 2.60
N LEU A 248 -0.08 17.74 3.89
CA LEU A 248 0.63 16.98 4.91
C LEU A 248 0.41 15.47 4.78
N ILE A 249 -0.62 15.01 4.05
CA ILE A 249 -0.78 13.59 3.70
C ILE A 249 0.47 13.11 2.93
N PRO A 250 0.75 13.59 1.70
CA PRO A 250 1.97 13.20 1.01
C PRO A 250 3.25 13.68 1.71
N GLY A 251 3.23 14.85 2.36
CA GLY A 251 4.40 15.42 3.03
C GLY A 251 4.88 14.63 4.24
N ILE A 252 4.00 14.30 5.18
CA ILE A 252 4.36 13.57 6.41
C ILE A 252 4.38 12.07 6.15
N TYR A 253 3.29 11.51 5.62
CA TYR A 253 3.20 10.05 5.43
C TYR A 253 4.20 9.57 4.38
N GLY A 254 4.20 10.19 3.19
CA GLY A 254 5.15 9.86 2.13
C GLY A 254 6.57 10.28 2.45
N GLY A 255 6.75 11.48 3.02
CA GLY A 255 8.07 11.96 3.44
C GLY A 255 8.73 11.07 4.48
N ALA A 256 7.97 10.48 5.41
CA ALA A 256 8.53 9.54 6.38
C ALA A 256 9.16 8.31 5.71
N PHE A 257 8.53 7.74 4.67
CA PHE A 257 9.14 6.66 3.88
C PHE A 257 10.39 7.12 3.13
N ALA A 258 10.34 8.31 2.50
CA ALA A 258 11.48 8.85 1.77
C ALA A 258 12.68 9.09 2.69
N VAL A 259 12.47 9.75 3.83
CA VAL A 259 13.50 10.01 4.85
C VAL A 259 14.07 8.69 5.37
N MET A 260 13.22 7.71 5.69
CA MET A 260 13.69 6.42 6.15
C MET A 260 14.58 5.72 5.11
N ILE A 261 14.19 5.70 3.83
CA ILE A 261 15.02 5.08 2.78
C ILE A 261 16.34 5.84 2.60
N ILE A 262 16.31 7.18 2.58
CA ILE A 262 17.51 8.01 2.43
C ILE A 262 18.48 7.73 3.58
N ILE A 263 18.01 7.81 4.83
CA ILE A 263 18.87 7.61 5.99
C ILE A 263 19.37 6.18 6.04
N TRP A 264 18.48 5.19 5.95
CA TRP A 264 18.86 3.78 6.07
C TRP A 264 19.85 3.32 5.00
N ARG A 265 19.72 3.81 3.76
CA ARG A 265 20.50 3.27 2.63
C ARG A 265 21.70 4.10 2.24
N LEU A 266 21.82 5.34 2.72
CA LEU A 266 22.92 6.24 2.38
C LEU A 266 23.80 6.60 3.58
N PHE A 267 23.35 6.38 4.81
CA PHE A 267 24.07 6.69 6.05
C PHE A 267 24.12 5.47 6.98
#